data_AF-A0A2A9I8P0-F1
#
_entry.id   AF-A0A2A9I8P0-F1
#
_cell.length_a   1.000
_cell.length_b   1.000
_cell.length_c   1.000
_cell.angle_alpha   90.00
_cell.angle_beta   90.00
_cell.angle_gamma   90.00
#
_symmetry.space_group_name_H-M   'P 1'
#
loop_
_entity.id
_entity.type
_entity.pdbx_description
1 polymer ?
#
loop_
_entity_poly.entity_id
_entity_poly.type
_entity_poly.pdbx_seq_one_letter_code
_entity_poly.pdbx_strand_id
1 'polypeptide(L)'
;MSSTVIILIVVLLVILVAFYAFAILMRKKTEDRILALEERKESLFDLPVQEEIDSVKKMHLVGQSQTIFREWNQKWLDLSSNSFADLEEHIFEAEQLNDSFHFFRARESVADSEAQIELMEGDVEGIRQGVAQLVEQEKRNSNKIQESLDLYDNLRSDIADNADLYGTVITELEKHLANIETEFSQFVTLNSTGDPIEAAEVLETAEEHTIALRAITEQIPSFIKTIEKDVPKRLEELQEASDKFVAEEYILPDNVNIKERMDDLHDHLVESSSLLEQFELDRVEAELGLIQEKVEELYAIFEREYSARRNVEKRSSVLKEYIEHIRANNKNLLLEIDHVTQAYILSGNEKGYVRGYQEHLESLDSDVDEILGNIQAKTMPYSILSRRVNSVVNALEDIEKNQIKISDTLTGLRDEERAAQEIAERFDSELRTIKRYVEKCNLPGLPKDYLDLFFTTGDRVQNLFKELGRVRINIDTINHLVDVSTEDMHVLKEATTNLTDHAVLAEQLIQYANRYKAANEQVAQGISRALQLFENSRDYDGSFDEISKTLELVEPGAASRISGVYFKNKPTPDYL
;
A
#
# COMPACT_ATOMS: atom_id res chain seq x y z
N MET A 1 31.16 -110.31 -3.73
CA MET A 1 29.96 -109.45 -3.54
C MET A 1 29.96 -108.43 -4.67
N SER A 2 28.84 -108.21 -5.36
CA SER A 2 28.82 -107.36 -6.55
C SER A 2 29.18 -105.90 -6.22
N SER A 3 29.99 -105.28 -7.06
CA SER A 3 30.51 -103.90 -6.92
C SER A 3 29.42 -102.85 -6.73
N THR A 4 28.20 -103.15 -7.17
CA THR A 4 27.00 -102.33 -6.97
C THR A 4 26.60 -102.22 -5.49
N VAL A 5 26.75 -103.27 -4.69
CA VAL A 5 26.41 -103.25 -3.25
C VAL A 5 27.42 -102.42 -2.45
N ILE A 6 28.70 -102.48 -2.82
CA ILE A 6 29.77 -101.74 -2.13
C ILE A 6 29.66 -100.23 -2.39
N ILE A 7 29.38 -99.82 -3.64
CA ILE A 7 29.17 -98.40 -3.97
C ILE A 7 27.92 -97.86 -3.27
N LEU A 8 26.84 -98.64 -3.20
CA LEU A 8 25.60 -98.26 -2.51
C LEU A 8 25.80 -98.11 -1.00
N ILE A 9 26.62 -98.97 -0.38
CA ILE A 9 27.02 -98.84 1.04
C ILE A 9 27.90 -97.61 1.29
N VAL A 10 28.87 -97.33 0.40
CA VAL A 10 29.76 -96.16 0.54
C VAL A 10 28.99 -94.85 0.36
N VAL A 11 28.06 -94.77 -0.60
CA VAL A 11 27.20 -93.61 -0.79
C VAL A 11 26.27 -93.41 0.42
N LEU A 12 25.69 -94.50 0.94
CA LEU A 12 24.90 -94.46 2.18
C LEU A 12 25.73 -93.95 3.37
N LEU A 13 26.99 -94.36 3.47
CA LEU A 13 27.90 -93.93 4.54
C LEU A 13 28.29 -92.46 4.41
N VAL A 14 28.55 -91.96 3.20
CA VAL A 14 28.83 -90.53 2.96
C VAL A 14 27.61 -89.66 3.27
N ILE A 15 26.40 -90.10 2.90
CA ILE A 15 25.15 -89.40 3.26
C ILE A 15 24.98 -89.35 4.78
N LEU A 16 25.30 -90.44 5.48
CA LEU A 16 25.20 -90.51 6.94
C LEU A 16 26.20 -89.58 7.63
N VAL A 17 27.44 -89.50 7.13
CA VAL A 17 28.45 -88.57 7.64
C VAL A 17 28.08 -87.11 7.35
N ALA A 18 27.56 -86.80 6.16
CA ALA A 18 27.11 -85.45 5.82
C ALA A 18 25.90 -85.01 6.68
N PHE A 19 24.95 -85.92 6.93
CA PHE A 19 23.83 -85.68 7.83
C PHE A 19 24.29 -85.44 9.28
N TYR A 20 25.25 -86.23 9.76
CA TYR A 20 25.85 -86.05 11.08
C TYR A 20 26.60 -84.71 11.22
N ALA A 21 27.39 -84.32 10.22
CA ALA A 21 28.06 -83.02 10.20
C ALA A 21 27.07 -81.84 10.17
N PHE A 22 26.00 -81.95 9.38
CA PHE A 22 24.93 -80.95 9.35
C PHE A 22 24.19 -80.84 10.69
N ALA A 23 23.92 -81.96 11.36
CA ALA A 23 23.30 -81.99 12.68
C ALA A 23 24.19 -81.31 13.74
N ILE A 24 25.51 -81.54 13.73
CA ILE A 24 26.45 -80.87 14.65
C ILE A 24 26.50 -79.36 14.41
N LEU A 25 26.54 -78.91 13.15
CA LEU A 25 26.56 -77.48 12.85
C LEU A 25 25.28 -76.76 13.28
N MET A 26 24.12 -77.38 13.07
CA MET A 26 22.83 -76.85 13.54
C MET A 26 22.75 -76.81 15.07
N ARG A 27 23.24 -77.86 15.75
CA ARG A 27 23.31 -77.91 17.22
C ARG A 27 24.17 -76.78 17.76
N LYS A 28 25.40 -76.66 17.24
CA LYS A 28 26.37 -75.66 17.69
C LYS A 28 25.86 -74.23 17.45
N LYS A 29 25.24 -73.96 16.30
CA LYS A 29 24.68 -72.63 16.00
C LYS A 29 23.54 -72.24 16.96
N THR A 30 22.75 -73.22 17.40
CA THR A 30 21.64 -72.98 18.34
C THR A 30 22.19 -72.85 19.77
N GLU A 31 23.20 -73.65 20.12
CA GLU A 31 23.94 -73.58 21.39
C GLU A 31 24.63 -72.22 21.58
N ASP A 32 25.30 -71.70 20.54
CA ASP A 32 25.92 -70.36 20.59
C ASP A 32 24.88 -69.24 20.87
N ARG A 33 23.64 -69.40 20.40
CA ARG A 33 22.54 -68.45 20.68
C ARG A 33 21.97 -68.60 22.08
N ILE A 34 21.88 -69.83 22.58
CA ILE A 34 21.46 -70.12 23.96
C ILE A 34 22.47 -69.52 24.95
N LEU A 35 23.78 -69.68 24.69
CA LEU A 35 24.84 -69.06 25.50
C LEU A 35 24.76 -67.52 25.48
N ALA A 36 24.45 -66.92 24.32
CA ALA A 36 24.26 -65.48 24.23
C ALA A 36 23.01 -65.00 24.99
N LEU A 37 21.95 -65.82 25.07
CA LEU A 37 20.77 -65.54 25.90
C LEU A 37 21.10 -65.62 27.40
N GLU A 38 21.88 -66.62 27.82
CA GLU A 38 22.35 -66.74 29.21
C GLU A 38 23.21 -65.54 29.62
N GLU A 39 24.17 -65.12 28.79
CA GLU A 39 25.03 -63.95 29.06
C GLU A 39 24.21 -62.65 29.16
N ARG A 40 23.23 -62.45 28.26
CA ARG A 40 22.31 -61.30 28.34
C ARG A 40 21.45 -61.35 29.60
N LYS A 41 20.94 -62.53 29.97
CA LYS A 41 20.14 -62.70 31.19
C LYS A 41 20.98 -62.37 32.43
N GLU A 42 22.21 -62.88 32.51
CA GLU A 42 23.14 -62.60 33.61
C GLU A 42 23.42 -61.10 33.73
N SER A 43 23.74 -60.43 32.61
CA SER A 43 23.98 -58.98 32.62
C SER A 43 22.75 -58.14 32.98
N LEU A 44 21.54 -58.57 32.59
CA LEU A 44 20.28 -57.91 32.98
C LEU A 44 19.98 -58.11 34.48
N PHE A 45 20.32 -59.28 35.02
CA PHE A 45 20.14 -59.62 36.43
C PHE A 45 21.14 -58.88 37.35
N ASP A 46 22.37 -58.70 36.87
CA ASP A 46 23.44 -58.01 37.61
C ASP A 46 23.28 -56.48 37.67
N LEU A 47 22.31 -55.91 36.96
CA LEU A 47 22.01 -54.48 37.04
C LEU A 47 21.54 -54.11 38.46
N PRO A 48 22.07 -53.03 39.07
CA PRO A 48 21.74 -52.63 40.45
C PRO A 48 20.38 -51.91 40.57
N VAL A 49 19.35 -52.37 39.84
CA VAL A 49 18.01 -51.75 39.83
C VAL A 49 17.37 -51.80 41.22
N GLN A 50 17.61 -52.89 41.96
CA GLN A 50 17.15 -53.02 43.35
C GLN A 50 17.76 -51.94 44.26
N GLU A 51 19.04 -51.59 44.07
CA GLU A 51 19.70 -50.54 44.84
C GLU A 51 19.13 -49.15 44.49
N GLU A 52 18.85 -48.89 43.21
CA GLU A 52 18.20 -47.66 42.74
C GLU A 52 16.78 -47.52 43.33
N ILE A 53 15.98 -48.58 43.30
CA ILE A 53 14.63 -48.61 43.91
C ILE A 53 14.70 -48.44 45.44
N ASP A 54 15.64 -49.11 46.11
CA ASP A 54 15.82 -48.97 47.56
C ASP A 54 16.34 -47.58 47.98
N SER A 55 17.09 -46.90 47.11
CA SER A 55 17.50 -45.51 47.32
C SER A 55 16.30 -44.56 47.32
N VAL A 56 15.34 -44.78 46.41
CA VAL A 56 14.10 -44.00 46.32
C VAL A 56 13.11 -44.40 47.41
N LYS A 57 13.10 -45.65 47.86
CA LYS A 57 12.32 -46.09 49.03
C LYS A 57 12.73 -45.43 50.34
N LYS A 58 14.00 -45.02 50.46
CA LYS A 58 14.49 -44.22 51.60
C LYS A 58 14.00 -42.77 51.54
N MET A 59 13.59 -42.29 50.36
CA MET A 59 12.86 -41.03 50.23
C MET A 59 11.43 -41.31 50.69
N HIS A 60 10.93 -40.56 51.68
CA HIS A 60 9.64 -40.79 52.30
C HIS A 60 8.47 -40.38 51.38
N LEU A 61 8.24 -41.13 50.29
CA LEU A 61 7.21 -40.84 49.28
C LEU A 61 5.79 -41.12 49.80
N VAL A 62 4.89 -40.17 49.59
CA VAL A 62 3.46 -40.22 49.97
C VAL A 62 2.60 -39.73 48.78
N GLY A 63 1.33 -40.14 48.73
CA GLY A 63 0.38 -39.62 47.73
C GLY A 63 0.56 -40.17 46.31
N GLN A 64 0.57 -39.29 45.32
CA GLN A 64 0.65 -39.68 43.89
C GLN A 64 2.04 -40.25 43.55
N SER A 65 3.10 -39.64 44.10
CA SER A 65 4.48 -40.14 43.98
C SER A 65 4.65 -41.57 44.53
N GLN A 66 3.97 -41.89 45.64
CA GLN A 66 3.95 -43.24 46.22
C GLN A 66 3.22 -44.24 45.31
N THR A 67 2.15 -43.81 44.64
CA THR A 67 1.39 -44.67 43.73
C THR A 67 2.24 -45.03 42.51
N ILE A 68 2.89 -44.04 41.90
CA ILE A 68 3.81 -44.23 40.77
C ILE A 68 5.00 -45.10 41.18
N PHE A 69 5.61 -44.84 42.34
CA PHE A 69 6.70 -45.67 42.86
C PHE A 69 6.26 -47.12 43.14
N ARG A 70 5.06 -47.33 43.69
CA ARG A 70 4.50 -48.67 43.93
C ARG A 70 4.26 -49.41 42.63
N GLU A 71 3.77 -48.75 41.59
CA GLU A 71 3.59 -49.34 40.26
C GLU A 71 4.93 -49.79 39.67
N TRP A 72 5.96 -48.94 39.72
CA TRP A 72 7.31 -49.32 39.24
C TRP A 72 7.95 -50.42 40.08
N ASN A 73 7.80 -50.37 41.41
CA ASN A 73 8.30 -51.40 42.31
C ASN A 73 7.57 -52.75 42.11
N GLN A 74 6.26 -52.72 41.86
CA GLN A 74 5.49 -53.94 41.55
C GLN A 74 5.92 -54.54 40.21
N LYS A 75 6.08 -53.70 39.18
CA LYS A 75 6.63 -54.13 37.88
C LYS A 75 8.00 -54.78 38.02
N TRP A 76 8.89 -54.20 38.84
CA TRP A 76 10.20 -54.80 39.13
C TRP A 76 10.09 -56.14 39.87
N LEU A 77 9.23 -56.24 40.89
CA LEU A 77 9.01 -57.49 41.63
C LEU A 77 8.48 -58.61 40.73
N ASP A 78 7.51 -58.28 39.86
CA ASP A 78 6.95 -59.23 38.90
C ASP A 78 8.01 -59.68 37.87
N LEU A 79 8.82 -58.74 37.38
CA LEU A 79 9.92 -59.02 36.45
C LEU A 79 10.99 -59.90 37.11
N SER A 80 11.47 -59.49 38.29
CA SER A 80 12.54 -60.15 39.06
C SER A 80 12.19 -61.57 39.50
N SER A 81 10.92 -61.80 39.88
CA SER A 81 10.48 -63.09 40.42
C SER A 81 9.92 -64.04 39.36
N ASN A 82 9.06 -63.55 38.47
CA ASN A 82 8.32 -64.43 37.55
C ASN A 82 8.98 -64.44 36.17
N SER A 83 9.23 -63.27 35.57
CA SER A 83 9.73 -63.20 34.20
C SER A 83 11.14 -63.77 34.02
N PHE A 84 12.05 -63.60 34.98
CA PHE A 84 13.37 -64.25 34.93
C PHE A 84 13.31 -65.77 35.14
N ALA A 85 12.37 -66.26 35.95
CA ALA A 85 12.17 -67.69 36.17
C ALA A 85 11.56 -68.35 34.93
N ASP A 86 10.56 -67.71 34.32
CA ASP A 86 9.94 -68.16 33.07
C ASP A 86 10.97 -68.15 31.92
N LEU A 87 11.79 -67.09 31.81
CA LEU A 87 12.86 -67.02 30.81
C LEU A 87 13.91 -68.13 31.01
N GLU A 88 14.27 -68.44 32.27
CA GLU A 88 15.19 -69.55 32.57
C GLU A 88 14.61 -70.91 32.16
N GLU A 89 13.32 -71.14 32.44
CA GLU A 89 12.63 -72.36 32.04
C GLU A 89 12.61 -72.51 30.51
N HIS A 90 12.34 -71.42 29.78
CA HIS A 90 12.36 -71.41 28.31
C HIS A 90 13.76 -71.60 27.72
N ILE A 91 14.81 -71.01 28.32
CA ILE A 91 16.20 -71.23 27.93
C ILE A 91 16.59 -72.70 28.14
N PHE A 92 16.21 -73.29 29.28
CA PHE A 92 16.46 -74.69 29.59
C PHE A 92 15.69 -75.65 28.66
N GLU A 93 14.43 -75.34 28.32
CA GLU A 93 13.66 -76.11 27.34
C GLU A 93 14.31 -76.04 25.95
N ALA A 94 14.78 -74.87 25.54
CA ALA A 94 15.51 -74.68 24.28
C ALA A 94 16.81 -75.51 24.24
N GLU A 95 17.55 -75.55 25.35
CA GLU A 95 18.76 -76.38 25.52
C GLU A 95 18.43 -77.87 25.39
N GLN A 96 17.40 -78.34 26.10
CA GLN A 96 16.96 -79.74 26.07
C GLN A 96 16.50 -80.18 24.67
N LEU A 97 15.76 -79.32 23.95
CA LEU A 97 15.33 -79.56 22.58
C LEU A 97 16.51 -79.61 21.61
N ASN A 98 17.53 -78.76 21.81
CA ASN A 98 18.74 -78.74 21.02
C ASN A 98 19.58 -80.01 21.22
N ASP A 99 19.72 -80.46 22.48
CA ASP A 99 20.41 -81.70 22.85
C ASP A 99 19.69 -82.96 22.39
N SER A 100 18.36 -82.91 22.31
CA SER A 100 17.53 -83.99 21.77
C SER A 100 17.40 -83.96 20.24
N PHE A 101 18.22 -83.16 19.53
CA PHE A 101 18.26 -83.01 18.07
C PHE A 101 16.96 -82.49 17.41
N HIS A 102 16.07 -81.81 18.16
CA HIS A 102 14.82 -81.21 17.66
C HIS A 102 15.04 -79.76 17.17
N PHE A 103 15.92 -79.58 16.19
CA PHE A 103 16.49 -78.27 15.82
C PHE A 103 15.49 -77.18 15.43
N PHE A 104 14.39 -77.52 14.73
CA PHE A 104 13.40 -76.51 14.32
C PHE A 104 12.65 -75.94 15.52
N ARG A 105 12.27 -76.78 16.50
CA ARG A 105 11.60 -76.35 17.72
C ARG A 105 12.55 -75.65 18.68
N ALA A 106 13.78 -76.15 18.82
CA ALA A 106 14.80 -75.46 19.60
C ALA A 106 15.04 -74.03 19.07
N ARG A 107 15.10 -73.84 17.74
CA ARG A 107 15.29 -72.53 17.13
C ARG A 107 14.12 -71.57 17.35
N GLU A 108 12.89 -72.09 17.35
CA GLU A 108 11.66 -71.33 17.65
C GLU A 108 11.66 -70.91 19.12
N SER A 109 11.90 -71.85 20.04
CA SER A 109 12.05 -71.57 21.48
C SER A 109 13.12 -70.52 21.78
N VAL A 110 14.30 -70.60 21.12
CA VAL A 110 15.35 -69.57 21.24
C VAL A 110 14.89 -68.21 20.74
N ALA A 111 14.11 -68.15 19.65
CA ALA A 111 13.60 -66.88 19.13
C ALA A 111 12.55 -66.25 20.05
N ASP A 112 11.72 -67.07 20.69
CA ASP A 112 10.74 -66.62 21.68
C ASP A 112 11.44 -66.11 22.94
N SER A 113 12.47 -66.81 23.43
CA SER A 113 13.31 -66.33 24.54
C SER A 113 14.10 -65.05 24.19
N GLU A 114 14.57 -64.90 22.95
CA GLU A 114 15.19 -63.66 22.46
C GLU A 114 14.21 -62.48 22.47
N ALA A 115 12.97 -62.67 22.03
CA ALA A 115 11.95 -61.64 22.08
C ALA A 115 11.53 -61.30 23.53
N GLN A 116 11.45 -62.32 24.40
CA GLN A 116 11.13 -62.13 25.81
C GLN A 116 12.22 -61.34 26.53
N ILE A 117 13.51 -61.63 26.30
CA ILE A 117 14.59 -60.88 26.95
C ILE A 117 14.65 -59.42 26.47
N GLU A 118 14.31 -59.13 25.21
CA GLU A 118 14.27 -57.76 24.67
C GLU A 118 13.14 -56.94 25.31
N LEU A 119 11.98 -57.56 25.55
CA LEU A 119 10.89 -56.92 26.31
C LEU A 119 11.31 -56.65 27.76
N MET A 120 11.97 -57.63 28.40
CA MET A 120 12.47 -57.47 29.77
C MET A 120 13.52 -56.36 29.86
N GLU A 121 14.45 -56.27 28.91
CA GLU A 121 15.43 -55.17 28.79
C GLU A 121 14.73 -53.80 28.70
N GLY A 122 13.68 -53.69 27.88
CA GLY A 122 12.87 -52.47 27.76
C GLY A 122 12.12 -52.10 29.05
N ASP A 123 11.55 -53.09 29.74
CA ASP A 123 10.85 -52.87 31.01
C ASP A 123 11.82 -52.43 32.12
N VAL A 124 13.03 -53.02 32.19
CA VAL A 124 14.08 -52.60 33.13
C VAL A 124 14.49 -51.15 32.87
N GLU A 125 14.77 -50.77 31.63
CA GLU A 125 15.15 -49.40 31.29
C GLU A 125 14.02 -48.40 31.61
N GLY A 126 12.77 -48.76 31.34
CA GLY A 126 11.60 -47.95 31.70
C GLY A 126 11.45 -47.74 33.21
N ILE A 127 11.67 -48.79 34.02
CA ILE A 127 11.67 -48.70 35.49
C ILE A 127 12.77 -47.74 35.95
N ARG A 128 14.00 -47.90 35.45
CA ARG A 128 15.14 -47.06 35.84
C ARG A 128 14.92 -45.59 35.50
N GLN A 129 14.40 -45.29 34.32
CA GLN A 129 14.07 -43.92 33.91
C GLN A 129 12.97 -43.31 34.78
N GLY A 130 11.89 -44.06 35.07
CA GLY A 130 10.81 -43.60 35.94
C GLY A 130 11.30 -43.30 37.36
N VAL A 131 12.14 -44.16 37.91
CA VAL A 131 12.76 -43.97 39.24
C VAL A 131 13.72 -42.79 39.24
N ALA A 132 14.53 -42.62 38.19
CA ALA A 132 15.46 -41.49 38.05
C ALA A 132 14.73 -40.13 37.93
N GLN A 133 13.59 -40.07 37.22
CA GLN A 133 12.78 -38.87 37.12
C GLN A 133 12.24 -38.40 38.48
N LEU A 134 11.81 -39.32 39.34
CA LEU A 134 11.36 -38.98 40.70
C LEU A 134 12.48 -38.33 41.52
N VAL A 135 13.71 -38.83 41.41
CA VAL A 135 14.90 -38.27 42.08
C VAL A 135 15.26 -36.88 41.52
N GLU A 136 15.19 -36.71 40.20
CA GLU A 136 15.51 -35.43 39.57
C GLU A 136 14.49 -34.34 39.92
N GLN A 137 13.20 -34.68 39.98
CA GLN A 137 12.14 -33.75 40.37
C GLN A 137 12.31 -33.25 41.80
N GLU A 138 12.65 -34.14 42.75
CA GLU A 138 12.91 -33.76 44.15
C GLU A 138 14.08 -32.77 44.27
N LYS A 139 15.18 -33.05 43.57
CA LYS A 139 16.35 -32.16 43.54
C LYS A 139 16.08 -30.81 42.89
N ARG A 140 15.30 -30.77 41.80
CA ARG A 140 14.89 -29.53 41.13
C ARG A 140 13.95 -28.71 42.01
N ASN A 141 12.99 -29.36 42.65
CA ASN A 141 12.05 -28.72 43.56
C ASN A 141 12.81 -28.04 44.71
N SER A 142 13.74 -28.74 45.37
CA SER A 142 14.51 -28.18 46.49
C SER A 142 15.23 -26.86 46.20
N ASN A 143 15.78 -26.67 44.99
CA ASN A 143 16.48 -25.43 44.65
C ASN A 143 15.51 -24.30 44.28
N LYS A 144 14.42 -24.61 43.55
CA LYS A 144 13.41 -23.63 43.15
C LYS A 144 12.65 -23.03 44.34
N ILE A 145 12.51 -23.79 45.42
CA ILE A 145 11.84 -23.33 46.65
C ILE A 145 12.51 -22.09 47.20
N GLN A 146 13.84 -22.12 47.36
CA GLN A 146 14.55 -20.99 47.97
C GLN A 146 14.42 -19.74 47.10
N GLU A 147 14.55 -19.90 45.78
CA GLU A 147 14.37 -18.79 44.82
C GLU A 147 12.95 -18.21 44.88
N SER A 148 11.92 -19.06 44.93
CA SER A 148 10.52 -18.63 44.99
C SER A 148 10.17 -17.94 46.31
N LEU A 149 10.71 -18.45 47.43
CA LEU A 149 10.55 -17.82 48.75
C LEU A 149 11.27 -16.47 48.81
N ASP A 150 12.49 -16.38 48.28
CA ASP A 150 13.23 -15.12 48.20
C ASP A 150 12.46 -14.10 47.33
N LEU A 151 11.85 -14.53 46.22
CA LEU A 151 11.02 -13.65 45.37
C LEU A 151 9.80 -13.10 46.13
N TYR A 152 9.10 -13.97 46.87
CA TYR A 152 7.96 -13.59 47.71
C TYR A 152 8.37 -12.65 48.85
N ASP A 153 9.45 -12.96 49.59
CA ASP A 153 9.92 -12.13 50.70
C ASP A 153 10.36 -10.74 50.22
N ASN A 154 11.04 -10.67 49.07
CA ASN A 154 11.37 -9.39 48.44
C ASN A 154 10.11 -8.61 48.07
N LEU A 155 9.14 -9.24 47.40
CA LEU A 155 7.88 -8.59 47.04
C LEU A 155 7.12 -8.08 48.29
N ARG A 156 7.08 -8.89 49.34
CA ARG A 156 6.45 -8.54 50.63
C ARG A 156 7.15 -7.35 51.28
N SER A 157 8.48 -7.33 51.30
CA SER A 157 9.26 -6.20 51.82
C SER A 157 9.01 -4.95 50.99
N ASP A 158 9.05 -5.06 49.66
CA ASP A 158 8.84 -3.95 48.73
C ASP A 158 7.45 -3.33 48.89
N ILE A 159 6.40 -4.14 49.07
CA ILE A 159 5.04 -3.66 49.31
C ILE A 159 4.93 -2.97 50.68
N ALA A 160 5.55 -3.54 51.72
CA ALA A 160 5.53 -2.98 53.06
C ALA A 160 6.30 -1.66 53.17
N ASP A 161 7.49 -1.57 52.55
CA ASP A 161 8.34 -0.39 52.56
C ASP A 161 7.74 0.77 51.75
N ASN A 162 6.90 0.45 50.75
CA ASN A 162 6.24 1.42 49.87
C ASN A 162 4.73 1.50 50.10
N ALA A 163 4.24 1.13 51.29
CA ALA A 163 2.82 1.10 51.62
C ALA A 163 2.07 2.41 51.26
N ASP A 164 2.71 3.56 51.51
CA ASP A 164 2.15 4.88 51.22
C ASP A 164 1.91 5.13 49.71
N LEU A 165 2.64 4.44 48.81
CA LEU A 165 2.48 4.59 47.36
C LEU A 165 1.26 3.87 46.81
N TYR A 166 0.74 2.87 47.53
CA TYR A 166 -0.38 2.03 47.09
C TYR A 166 -1.76 2.52 47.57
N GLY A 167 -1.80 3.47 48.51
CA GLY A 167 -3.04 4.13 48.94
C GLY A 167 -4.13 3.13 49.38
N THR A 168 -5.34 3.28 48.83
CA THR A 168 -6.50 2.41 49.13
C THR A 168 -6.37 0.99 48.56
N VAL A 169 -5.49 0.77 47.57
CA VAL A 169 -5.29 -0.52 46.90
C VAL A 169 -4.48 -1.49 47.77
N ILE A 170 -3.80 -1.00 48.80
CA ILE A 170 -2.94 -1.82 49.68
C ILE A 170 -3.71 -2.95 50.37
N THR A 171 -4.99 -2.74 50.71
CA THR A 171 -5.80 -3.75 51.41
C THR A 171 -6.04 -4.99 50.53
N GLU A 172 -6.26 -4.79 49.23
CA GLU A 172 -6.41 -5.90 48.29
C GLU A 172 -5.04 -6.51 47.92
N LEU A 173 -3.96 -5.72 47.84
CA LEU A 173 -2.57 -6.25 47.73
C LEU A 173 -2.24 -7.20 48.88
N GLU A 174 -2.54 -6.82 50.13
CA GLU A 174 -2.30 -7.63 51.32
C GLU A 174 -3.10 -8.94 51.30
N LYS A 175 -4.32 -8.92 50.77
CA LYS A 175 -5.17 -10.11 50.62
C LYS A 175 -4.62 -11.07 49.56
N HIS A 176 -4.12 -10.55 48.44
CA HIS A 176 -3.43 -11.36 47.44
C HIS A 176 -2.11 -11.94 47.98
N LEU A 177 -1.34 -11.17 48.74
CA LEU A 177 -0.15 -11.67 49.46
C LEU A 177 -0.51 -12.80 50.44
N ALA A 178 -1.60 -12.66 51.20
CA ALA A 178 -2.04 -13.68 52.15
C ALA A 178 -2.50 -14.99 51.46
N ASN A 179 -3.09 -14.89 50.27
CA ASN A 179 -3.42 -16.06 49.46
C ASN A 179 -2.15 -16.78 49.00
N ILE A 180 -1.16 -16.04 48.50
CA ILE A 180 0.15 -16.59 48.11
C ILE A 180 0.87 -17.21 49.32
N GLU A 181 0.81 -16.58 50.50
CA GLU A 181 1.35 -17.14 51.76
C GLU A 181 0.69 -18.47 52.13
N THR A 182 -0.61 -18.60 51.85
CA THR A 182 -1.36 -19.85 52.04
C THR A 182 -0.90 -20.94 51.07
N GLU A 183 -0.67 -20.59 49.80
CA GLU A 183 -0.13 -21.51 48.78
C GLU A 183 1.30 -21.98 49.15
N PHE A 184 2.18 -21.08 49.58
CA PHE A 184 3.51 -21.45 50.10
C PHE A 184 3.43 -22.30 51.38
N SER A 185 2.46 -22.06 52.26
CA SER A 185 2.25 -22.88 53.46
C SER A 185 1.75 -24.29 53.12
N GLN A 186 0.86 -24.41 52.12
CA GLN A 186 0.41 -25.69 51.58
C GLN A 186 1.57 -26.45 50.95
N PHE A 187 2.41 -25.75 50.18
CA PHE A 187 3.65 -26.29 49.63
C PHE A 187 4.58 -26.86 50.72
N VAL A 188 4.91 -26.08 51.76
CA VAL A 188 5.79 -26.53 52.86
C VAL A 188 5.20 -27.75 53.57
N THR A 189 3.87 -27.81 53.71
CA THR A 189 3.18 -28.95 54.27
C THR A 189 3.31 -30.18 53.37
N LEU A 190 3.01 -30.06 52.07
CA LEU A 190 3.10 -31.14 51.08
C LEU A 190 4.53 -31.69 50.96
N ASN A 191 5.52 -30.81 50.95
CA ASN A 191 6.94 -31.16 50.94
C ASN A 191 7.36 -31.87 52.23
N SER A 192 6.87 -31.44 53.39
CA SER A 192 7.12 -32.10 54.68
C SER A 192 6.41 -33.46 54.80
N THR A 193 5.26 -33.62 54.15
CA THR A 193 4.52 -34.90 54.09
C THR A 193 5.01 -35.85 53.00
N GLY A 194 5.87 -35.40 52.08
CA GLY A 194 6.60 -36.26 51.15
C GLY A 194 5.92 -36.51 49.79
N ASP A 195 5.09 -35.58 49.27
CA ASP A 195 4.62 -35.64 47.87
C ASP A 195 5.33 -34.58 47.01
N PRO A 196 6.47 -34.91 46.37
CA PRO A 196 7.26 -33.93 45.61
C PRO A 196 6.59 -33.47 44.31
N ILE A 197 5.61 -34.23 43.78
CA ILE A 197 4.96 -33.91 42.51
C ILE A 197 3.87 -32.86 42.74
N GLU A 198 2.97 -33.11 43.70
CA GLU A 198 1.91 -32.16 44.05
C GLU A 198 2.50 -30.86 44.63
N ALA A 199 3.58 -30.97 45.41
CA ALA A 199 4.31 -29.81 45.88
C ALA A 199 4.88 -28.97 44.72
N ALA A 200 5.42 -29.58 43.66
CA ALA A 200 5.95 -28.81 42.53
C ALA A 200 4.88 -27.99 41.79
N GLU A 201 3.67 -28.53 41.62
CA GLU A 201 2.54 -27.84 40.97
C GLU A 201 2.04 -26.65 41.79
N VAL A 202 1.91 -26.83 43.11
CA VAL A 202 1.53 -25.73 44.02
C VAL A 202 2.61 -24.64 44.06
N LEU A 203 3.90 -25.03 44.03
CA LEU A 203 5.00 -24.07 43.98
C LEU A 203 5.00 -23.26 42.68
N GLU A 204 4.79 -23.92 41.54
CA GLU A 204 4.72 -23.25 40.23
C GLU A 204 3.55 -22.25 40.18
N THR A 205 2.38 -22.65 40.69
CA THR A 205 1.21 -21.76 40.81
C THR A 205 1.51 -20.54 41.70
N ALA A 206 2.13 -20.76 42.86
CA ALA A 206 2.51 -19.68 43.78
C ALA A 206 3.56 -18.74 43.17
N GLU A 207 4.52 -19.28 42.41
CA GLU A 207 5.52 -18.51 41.67
C GLU A 207 4.86 -17.64 40.58
N GLU A 208 3.96 -18.22 39.78
CA GLU A 208 3.18 -17.50 38.78
C GLU A 208 2.37 -16.35 39.39
N HIS A 209 1.65 -16.61 40.49
CA HIS A 209 0.90 -15.58 41.22
C HIS A 209 1.82 -14.49 41.79
N THR A 210 3.00 -14.86 42.31
CA THR A 210 3.99 -13.90 42.82
C THR A 210 4.55 -13.00 41.71
N ILE A 211 4.84 -13.57 40.54
CA ILE A 211 5.33 -12.82 39.37
C ILE A 211 4.24 -11.89 38.85
N ALA A 212 3.00 -12.37 38.73
CA ALA A 212 1.87 -11.56 38.29
C ALA A 212 1.61 -10.40 39.26
N LEU A 213 1.63 -10.65 40.56
CA LEU A 213 1.47 -9.61 41.58
C LEU A 213 2.60 -8.60 41.53
N ARG A 214 3.85 -9.03 41.33
CA ARG A 214 5.00 -8.11 41.14
C ARG A 214 4.77 -7.19 39.94
N ALA A 215 4.41 -7.73 38.78
CA ALA A 215 4.15 -6.93 37.59
C ALA A 215 3.04 -5.89 37.81
N ILE A 216 1.98 -6.28 38.54
CA ILE A 216 0.89 -5.39 38.93
C ILE A 216 1.38 -4.28 39.88
N THR A 217 2.16 -4.63 40.90
CA THR A 217 2.68 -3.66 41.89
C THR A 217 3.61 -2.61 41.29
N GLU A 218 4.34 -2.94 40.21
CA GLU A 218 5.18 -1.97 39.51
C GLU A 218 4.35 -0.90 38.77
N GLN A 219 3.14 -1.25 38.32
CA GLN A 219 2.27 -0.36 37.53
C GLN A 219 1.33 0.49 38.38
N ILE A 220 0.83 -0.05 39.50
CA ILE A 220 -0.15 0.62 40.39
C ILE A 220 0.28 2.06 40.79
N PRO A 221 1.53 2.32 41.21
CA PRO A 221 1.94 3.68 41.61
C PRO A 221 1.82 4.70 40.47
N SER A 222 2.04 4.26 39.22
CA SER A 222 1.87 5.12 38.04
C SER A 222 0.39 5.48 37.84
N PHE A 223 -0.50 4.49 37.92
CA PHE A 223 -1.95 4.70 37.79
C PHE A 223 -2.50 5.60 38.89
N ILE A 224 -2.09 5.39 40.15
CA ILE A 224 -2.50 6.24 41.28
C ILE A 224 -2.07 7.69 41.04
N LYS A 225 -0.81 7.91 40.63
CA LYS A 225 -0.32 9.26 40.33
C LYS A 225 -1.15 9.92 39.21
N THR A 226 -1.51 9.17 38.18
CA THR A 226 -2.30 9.69 37.07
C THR A 226 -3.73 10.04 37.52
N ILE A 227 -4.38 9.18 38.30
CA ILE A 227 -5.76 9.37 38.79
C ILE A 227 -5.84 10.47 39.86
N GLU A 228 -4.90 10.53 40.80
CA GLU A 228 -4.98 11.49 41.91
C GLU A 228 -4.39 12.87 41.60
N LYS A 229 -3.44 12.96 40.66
CA LYS A 229 -2.73 14.21 40.36
C LYS A 229 -2.90 14.67 38.92
N ASP A 230 -2.57 13.82 37.95
CA ASP A 230 -2.46 14.30 36.56
C ASP A 230 -3.84 14.57 35.94
N VAL A 231 -4.81 13.67 36.10
CA VAL A 231 -6.18 13.84 35.58
C VAL A 231 -6.92 14.99 36.28
N PRO A 232 -6.96 15.08 37.63
CA PRO A 232 -7.63 16.19 38.31
C PRO A 232 -7.04 17.54 37.93
N LYS A 233 -5.72 17.64 37.82
CA LYS A 233 -5.06 18.87 37.36
C LYS A 233 -5.48 19.25 35.95
N ARG A 234 -5.56 18.29 35.01
CA ARG A 234 -6.06 18.54 33.65
C ARG A 234 -7.52 18.97 33.63
N LEU A 235 -8.35 18.42 34.52
CA LEU A 235 -9.75 18.82 34.68
C LEU A 235 -9.88 20.23 35.26
N GLU A 236 -9.03 20.61 36.21
CA GLU A 236 -8.94 22.00 36.70
C GLU A 236 -8.52 22.98 35.59
N GLU A 237 -7.49 22.64 34.82
CA GLU A 237 -7.05 23.45 33.66
C GLU A 237 -8.18 23.60 32.62
N LEU A 238 -8.94 22.53 32.38
CA LEU A 238 -10.09 22.53 31.49
C LEU A 238 -11.26 23.38 32.05
N GLN A 239 -11.51 23.32 33.36
CA GLN A 239 -12.48 24.17 34.04
C GLN A 239 -12.10 25.64 33.91
N GLU A 240 -10.83 26.00 34.15
CA GLU A 240 -10.35 27.36 33.96
C GLU A 240 -10.48 27.83 32.51
N ALA A 241 -10.22 26.94 31.54
CA ALA A 241 -10.41 27.23 30.13
C ALA A 241 -11.90 27.48 29.80
N SER A 242 -12.80 26.65 30.34
CA SER A 242 -14.25 26.81 30.23
C SER A 242 -14.73 28.11 30.86
N ASP A 243 -14.25 28.47 32.05
CA ASP A 243 -14.61 29.70 32.73
C ASP A 243 -14.13 30.95 31.96
N LYS A 244 -12.94 30.89 31.36
CA LYS A 244 -12.46 31.93 30.43
C LYS A 244 -13.36 32.02 29.19
N PHE A 245 -13.82 30.88 28.68
CA PHE A 245 -14.73 30.80 27.54
C PHE A 245 -16.09 31.45 27.84
N VAL A 246 -16.62 31.24 29.05
CA VAL A 246 -17.85 31.88 29.53
C VAL A 246 -17.62 33.38 29.79
N ALA A 247 -16.48 33.76 30.38
CA ALA A 247 -16.14 35.16 30.67
C ALA A 247 -15.96 36.01 29.40
N GLU A 248 -15.45 35.42 28.33
CA GLU A 248 -15.36 36.07 27.01
C GLU A 248 -16.68 36.05 26.21
N GLU A 249 -17.76 35.51 26.80
CA GLU A 249 -19.10 35.39 26.21
C GLU A 249 -19.13 34.61 24.88
N TYR A 250 -18.34 33.55 24.76
CA TYR A 250 -18.45 32.67 23.60
C TYR A 250 -19.75 31.87 23.64
N ILE A 251 -20.45 31.82 22.50
CA ILE A 251 -21.57 30.92 22.30
C ILE A 251 -21.04 29.65 21.66
N LEU A 252 -21.24 28.53 22.35
CA LEU A 252 -21.00 27.20 21.79
C LEU A 252 -22.21 26.77 20.99
N PRO A 253 -22.02 25.89 20.00
CA PRO A 253 -23.16 25.28 19.31
C PRO A 253 -24.02 24.49 20.32
N ASP A 254 -25.34 24.50 20.12
CA ASP A 254 -26.33 23.90 21.05
C ASP A 254 -26.11 22.41 21.35
N ASN A 255 -25.29 21.73 20.56
CA ASN A 255 -24.95 20.32 20.73
C ASN A 255 -23.75 20.07 21.67
N VAL A 256 -23.08 21.11 22.19
CA VAL A 256 -21.97 20.99 23.13
C VAL A 256 -22.36 21.54 24.49
N ASN A 257 -22.80 20.64 25.36
CA ASN A 257 -22.98 20.96 26.78
C ASN A 257 -21.68 20.66 27.53
N ILE A 258 -20.88 21.70 27.78
CA ILE A 258 -19.61 21.53 28.52
C ILE A 258 -19.87 20.94 29.90
N LYS A 259 -20.94 21.36 30.59
CA LYS A 259 -21.20 20.90 31.97
C LYS A 259 -21.44 19.40 32.01
N GLU A 260 -22.29 18.88 31.14
CA GLU A 260 -22.56 17.45 31.02
C GLU A 260 -21.29 16.66 30.65
N ARG A 261 -20.47 17.17 29.73
CA ARG A 261 -19.19 16.53 29.39
C ARG A 261 -18.18 16.56 30.53
N MET A 262 -18.20 17.59 31.38
CA MET A 262 -17.33 17.68 32.56
C MET A 262 -17.81 16.77 33.68
N ASP A 263 -19.13 16.66 33.87
CA ASP A 263 -19.74 15.70 34.79
C ASP A 263 -19.41 14.26 34.35
N ASP A 264 -19.54 13.93 33.06
CA ASP A 264 -19.13 12.64 32.50
C ASP A 264 -17.65 12.34 32.78
N LEU A 265 -16.75 13.31 32.59
CA LEU A 265 -15.32 13.15 32.86
C LEU A 265 -15.05 12.89 34.36
N HIS A 266 -15.84 13.50 35.25
CA HIS A 266 -15.75 13.24 36.68
C HIS A 266 -16.26 11.83 37.02
N ASP A 267 -17.34 11.38 36.38
CA ASP A 267 -17.87 10.02 36.56
C ASP A 267 -16.86 8.97 36.10
N HIS A 268 -16.19 9.16 34.96
CA HIS A 268 -15.10 8.29 34.50
C HIS A 268 -13.90 8.28 35.44
N LEU A 269 -13.58 9.41 36.08
CA LEU A 269 -12.51 9.48 37.08
C LEU A 269 -12.86 8.67 38.33
N VAL A 270 -14.10 8.78 38.80
CA VAL A 270 -14.61 7.99 39.94
C VAL A 270 -14.65 6.51 39.59
N GLU A 271 -15.10 6.15 38.39
CA GLU A 271 -15.08 4.77 37.89
C GLU A 271 -13.65 4.22 37.80
N SER A 272 -12.71 5.00 37.25
CA SER A 272 -11.29 4.61 37.18
C SER A 272 -10.70 4.34 38.57
N SER A 273 -11.04 5.17 39.57
CA SER A 273 -10.62 4.94 40.95
C SER A 273 -11.23 3.65 41.52
N SER A 274 -12.51 3.37 41.24
CA SER A 274 -13.16 2.14 41.69
C SER A 274 -12.61 0.88 41.00
N LEU A 275 -12.26 0.96 39.71
CA LEU A 275 -11.67 -0.16 38.97
C LEU A 275 -10.25 -0.47 39.46
N LEU A 276 -9.50 0.57 39.85
CA LEU A 276 -8.19 0.43 40.45
C LEU A 276 -8.27 -0.28 41.82
N GLU A 277 -9.27 0.05 42.63
CA GLU A 277 -9.56 -0.69 43.88
C GLU A 277 -9.93 -2.16 43.63
N GLN A 278 -10.50 -2.47 42.47
CA GLN A 278 -10.88 -3.83 42.06
C GLN A 278 -9.77 -4.61 41.34
N PHE A 279 -8.55 -4.06 41.22
CA PHE A 279 -7.41 -4.66 40.51
C PHE A 279 -7.61 -4.88 38.99
N GLU A 280 -8.58 -4.21 38.37
CA GLU A 280 -8.85 -4.34 36.93
C GLU A 280 -7.99 -3.35 36.11
N LEU A 281 -6.66 -3.51 36.15
CA LEU A 281 -5.69 -2.58 35.54
C LEU A 281 -5.92 -2.32 34.05
N ASP A 282 -6.24 -3.36 33.27
CA ASP A 282 -6.50 -3.23 31.83
C ASP A 282 -7.68 -2.29 31.55
N ARG A 283 -8.70 -2.32 32.42
CA ARG A 283 -9.86 -1.44 32.30
C ARG A 283 -9.56 -0.04 32.79
N VAL A 284 -8.73 0.11 33.83
CA VAL A 284 -8.23 1.43 34.27
C VAL A 284 -7.47 2.12 33.15
N GLU A 285 -6.59 1.41 32.44
CA GLU A 285 -5.86 1.97 31.31
C GLU A 285 -6.81 2.42 30.18
N ALA A 286 -7.83 1.61 29.87
CA ALA A 286 -8.84 1.95 28.88
C ALA A 286 -9.64 3.21 29.27
N GLU A 287 -10.12 3.30 30.52
CA GLU A 287 -10.87 4.46 31.02
C GLU A 287 -10.02 5.73 31.06
N LEU A 288 -8.75 5.63 31.47
CA LEU A 288 -7.81 6.75 31.42
C LEU A 288 -7.54 7.22 29.98
N GLY A 289 -7.48 6.28 29.03
CA GLY A 289 -7.42 6.60 27.60
C GLY A 289 -8.66 7.35 27.10
N LEU A 290 -9.86 6.90 27.50
CA LEU A 290 -11.12 7.58 27.16
C LEU A 290 -11.21 8.99 27.75
N ILE A 291 -10.76 9.17 29.00
CA ILE A 291 -10.67 10.49 29.64
C ILE A 291 -9.76 11.40 28.80
N GLN A 292 -8.59 10.91 28.39
CA GLN A 292 -7.67 11.70 27.58
C GLN A 292 -8.29 12.10 26.22
N GLU A 293 -8.92 11.16 25.51
CA GLU A 293 -9.59 11.43 24.24
C GLU A 293 -10.68 12.50 24.40
N LYS A 294 -11.56 12.34 25.41
CA LYS A 294 -12.63 13.30 25.70
C LYS A 294 -12.10 14.70 26.07
N VAL A 295 -10.99 14.78 26.80
CA VAL A 295 -10.33 16.04 27.13
C VAL A 295 -9.76 16.70 25.86
N GLU A 296 -9.11 15.93 24.98
CA GLU A 296 -8.58 16.42 23.71
C GLU A 296 -9.69 16.90 22.77
N GLU A 297 -10.84 16.21 22.72
CA GLU A 297 -12.01 16.68 21.97
C GLU A 297 -12.50 18.05 22.43
N LEU A 298 -12.59 18.27 23.75
CA LEU A 298 -13.03 19.55 24.31
C LEU A 298 -12.06 20.68 23.97
N TYR A 299 -10.76 20.43 24.08
CA TYR A 299 -9.74 21.40 23.65
C TYR A 299 -9.83 21.70 22.15
N ALA A 300 -10.07 20.70 21.30
CA ALA A 300 -10.24 20.90 19.87
C ALA A 300 -11.46 21.79 19.54
N ILE A 301 -12.56 21.66 20.31
CA ILE A 301 -13.72 22.55 20.18
C ILE A 301 -13.34 23.99 20.54
N PHE A 302 -12.63 24.20 21.65
CA PHE A 302 -12.18 25.54 22.06
C PHE A 302 -11.25 26.18 21.05
N GLU A 303 -10.27 25.43 20.55
CA GLU A 303 -9.32 25.91 19.55
C GLU A 303 -10.03 26.27 18.23
N ARG A 304 -11.01 25.46 17.82
CA ARG A 304 -11.83 25.73 16.64
C ARG A 304 -12.61 27.03 16.77
N GLU A 305 -13.23 27.28 17.92
CA GLU A 305 -13.97 28.52 18.15
C GLU A 305 -13.06 29.74 18.25
N TYR A 306 -11.90 29.62 18.92
CA TYR A 306 -10.91 30.69 19.01
C TYR A 306 -10.35 31.09 17.63
N SER A 307 -9.96 30.09 16.84
CA SER A 307 -9.49 30.29 15.47
C SER A 307 -10.60 30.84 14.56
N ALA A 308 -11.84 30.37 14.73
CA ALA A 308 -12.99 30.88 14.00
C ALA A 308 -13.25 32.35 14.30
N ARG A 309 -13.19 32.77 15.57
CA ARG A 309 -13.34 34.17 15.97
C ARG A 309 -12.29 35.06 15.33
N ARG A 310 -11.01 34.68 15.42
CA ARG A 310 -9.91 35.42 14.78
C ARG A 310 -10.11 35.59 13.28
N ASN A 311 -10.58 34.54 12.61
CA ASN A 311 -10.87 34.58 11.18
C ASN A 311 -12.05 35.50 10.86
N VAL A 312 -13.13 35.43 11.65
CA VAL A 312 -14.31 36.28 11.49
C VAL A 312 -13.94 37.75 11.72
N GLU A 313 -13.23 38.10 12.79
CA GLU A 313 -12.81 39.49 13.07
C GLU A 313 -11.93 40.06 11.95
N LYS A 314 -10.93 39.30 11.49
CA LYS A 314 -10.04 39.74 10.41
C LYS A 314 -10.79 39.91 9.08
N ARG A 315 -11.65 38.95 8.71
CA ARG A 315 -12.33 38.96 7.41
C ARG A 315 -13.52 39.91 7.39
N SER A 316 -14.30 39.99 8.47
CA SER A 316 -15.49 40.86 8.55
C SER A 316 -15.15 42.35 8.40
N SER A 317 -14.00 42.79 8.93
CA SER A 317 -13.55 44.18 8.79
C SER A 317 -13.26 44.60 7.34
N VAL A 318 -12.80 43.66 6.50
CA VAL A 318 -12.44 43.91 5.09
C VAL A 318 -13.61 43.57 4.15
N LEU A 319 -14.57 42.76 4.59
CA LEU A 319 -15.62 42.20 3.74
C LEU A 319 -16.48 43.27 3.06
N LYS A 320 -16.82 44.34 3.79
CA LYS A 320 -17.62 45.45 3.24
C LYS A 320 -16.86 46.24 2.19
N GLU A 321 -15.58 46.51 2.40
CA GLU A 321 -14.71 47.16 1.42
C GLU A 321 -14.54 46.28 0.17
N TYR A 322 -14.43 44.97 0.34
CA TYR A 322 -14.28 44.03 -0.76
C TYR A 322 -15.53 43.95 -1.65
N ILE A 323 -16.73 43.92 -1.04
CA ILE A 323 -18.00 43.97 -1.78
C ILE A 323 -18.11 45.28 -2.58
N GLU A 324 -17.78 46.42 -1.97
CA GLU A 324 -17.81 47.71 -2.66
C GLU A 324 -16.83 47.78 -3.83
N HIS A 325 -15.63 47.21 -3.68
CA HIS A 325 -14.65 47.09 -4.76
C HIS A 325 -15.18 46.25 -5.93
N ILE A 326 -15.72 45.06 -5.67
CA ILE A 326 -16.27 44.18 -6.71
C ILE A 326 -17.50 44.81 -7.37
N ARG A 327 -18.34 45.52 -6.61
CA ARG A 327 -19.50 46.27 -7.11
C ARG A 327 -19.07 47.40 -8.06
N ALA A 328 -18.02 48.15 -7.70
CA ALA A 328 -17.45 49.17 -8.56
C ALA A 328 -16.89 48.57 -9.86
N ASN A 329 -16.16 47.45 -9.76
CA ASN A 329 -15.64 46.73 -10.92
C ASN A 329 -16.77 46.21 -11.81
N ASN A 330 -17.83 45.67 -11.23
CA ASN A 330 -19.00 45.20 -11.99
C ASN A 330 -19.64 46.33 -12.80
N LYS A 331 -19.77 47.52 -12.20
CA LYS A 331 -20.31 48.70 -12.87
C LYS A 331 -19.40 49.17 -14.01
N ASN A 332 -18.09 49.22 -13.77
CA ASN A 332 -17.12 49.59 -14.81
C ASN A 332 -17.15 48.60 -15.98
N LEU A 333 -17.24 47.30 -15.68
CA LEU A 333 -17.34 46.25 -16.68
C LEU A 333 -18.62 46.36 -17.51
N LEU A 334 -19.77 46.70 -16.91
CA LEU A 334 -20.99 46.98 -17.67
C LEU A 334 -20.83 48.15 -18.64
N LEU A 335 -20.17 49.23 -18.22
CA LEU A 335 -19.88 50.37 -19.08
C LEU A 335 -18.93 50.01 -20.23
N GLU A 336 -17.92 49.20 -19.93
CA GLU A 336 -16.99 48.68 -20.94
C GLU A 336 -17.70 47.79 -21.94
N ILE A 337 -18.53 46.85 -21.50
CA ILE A 337 -19.36 46.01 -22.37
C ILE A 337 -20.25 46.88 -23.27
N ASP A 338 -20.92 47.89 -22.70
CA ASP A 338 -21.76 48.80 -23.48
C ASP A 338 -20.95 49.60 -24.51
N HIS A 339 -19.71 49.98 -24.20
CA HIS A 339 -18.81 50.64 -25.14
C HIS A 339 -18.34 49.69 -26.25
N VAL A 340 -17.86 48.50 -25.89
CA VAL A 340 -17.38 47.47 -26.81
C VAL A 340 -18.51 46.99 -27.74
N THR A 341 -19.74 46.85 -27.24
CA THR A 341 -20.91 46.45 -28.05
C THR A 341 -21.25 47.47 -29.17
N GLN A 342 -20.77 48.72 -29.07
CA GLN A 342 -20.94 49.70 -30.15
C GLN A 342 -20.08 49.37 -31.37
N ALA A 343 -18.92 48.76 -31.17
CA ALA A 343 -17.94 48.43 -32.21
C ALA A 343 -17.89 46.93 -32.55
N TYR A 344 -18.28 46.05 -31.62
CA TYR A 344 -18.17 44.60 -31.77
C TYR A 344 -19.51 43.88 -31.55
N ILE A 345 -19.69 42.76 -32.24
CA ILE A 345 -20.76 41.79 -32.00
C ILE A 345 -20.21 40.73 -31.05
N LEU A 346 -20.59 40.81 -29.78
CA LEU A 346 -20.25 39.81 -28.78
C LEU A 346 -21.05 38.53 -29.05
N SER A 347 -20.37 37.38 -29.11
CA SER A 347 -20.98 36.07 -29.35
C SER A 347 -21.55 35.44 -28.08
N GLY A 348 -21.09 35.86 -26.91
CA GLY A 348 -21.53 35.35 -25.61
C GLY A 348 -22.64 36.16 -24.93
N ASN A 349 -22.94 35.76 -23.70
CA ASN A 349 -23.89 36.43 -22.80
C ASN A 349 -23.16 37.15 -21.66
N GLU A 350 -22.03 37.80 -21.95
CA GLU A 350 -21.21 38.53 -20.98
C GLU A 350 -22.05 39.55 -20.22
N LYS A 351 -22.91 40.29 -20.92
CA LYS A 351 -23.83 41.25 -20.31
C LYS A 351 -24.82 40.60 -19.35
N GLY A 352 -25.31 39.41 -19.66
CA GLY A 352 -26.21 38.65 -18.79
C GLY A 352 -25.49 38.15 -17.53
N TYR A 353 -24.27 37.65 -17.68
CA TYR A 353 -23.46 37.22 -16.53
C TYR A 353 -23.14 38.37 -15.58
N VAL A 354 -22.73 39.53 -16.11
CA VAL A 354 -22.39 40.71 -15.30
C VAL A 354 -23.63 41.28 -14.59
N ARG A 355 -24.82 41.19 -15.20
CA ARG A 355 -26.10 41.48 -14.52
C ARG A 355 -26.41 40.48 -13.41
N GLY A 356 -26.21 39.19 -13.67
CA GLY A 356 -26.36 38.14 -12.65
C GLY A 356 -25.41 38.35 -11.46
N TYR A 357 -24.18 38.82 -11.70
CA TYR A 357 -23.26 39.19 -10.63
C TYR A 357 -23.77 40.37 -9.80
N GLN A 358 -24.48 41.32 -10.40
CA GLN A 358 -25.08 42.43 -9.65
C GLN A 358 -26.13 41.92 -8.66
N GLU A 359 -27.04 41.06 -9.11
CA GLU A 359 -28.08 40.45 -8.25
C GLU A 359 -27.44 39.59 -7.14
N HIS A 360 -26.40 38.82 -7.50
CA HIS A 360 -25.68 38.01 -6.53
C HIS A 360 -24.95 38.86 -5.49
N LEU A 361 -24.32 39.98 -5.89
CA LEU A 361 -23.68 40.91 -4.97
C LEU A 361 -24.68 41.58 -4.02
N GLU A 362 -25.91 41.85 -4.46
CA GLU A 362 -26.98 42.37 -3.58
C GLU A 362 -27.40 41.32 -2.54
N SER A 363 -27.52 40.05 -2.92
CA SER A 363 -27.75 38.95 -1.98
C SER A 363 -26.61 38.81 -0.98
N LEU A 364 -25.36 38.84 -1.45
CA LEU A 364 -24.17 38.73 -0.60
C LEU A 364 -24.05 39.91 0.37
N ASP A 365 -24.41 41.13 -0.05
CA ASP A 365 -24.42 42.32 0.82
C ASP A 365 -25.44 42.16 1.96
N SER A 366 -26.63 41.65 1.65
CA SER A 366 -27.64 41.32 2.67
C SER A 366 -27.14 40.25 3.65
N ASP A 367 -26.48 39.20 3.14
CA ASP A 367 -25.89 38.16 3.98
C ASP A 367 -24.78 38.72 4.88
N VAL A 368 -23.97 39.66 4.38
CA VAL A 368 -22.92 40.33 5.15
C VAL A 368 -23.50 41.22 6.23
N ASP A 369 -24.54 41.99 5.95
CA ASP A 369 -25.22 42.80 6.96
C ASP A 369 -25.83 41.91 8.05
N GLU A 370 -26.39 40.75 7.69
CA GLU A 370 -26.87 39.76 8.67
C GLU A 370 -25.72 39.19 9.51
N ILE A 371 -24.59 38.82 8.90
CA ILE A 371 -23.39 38.33 9.59
C ILE A 371 -22.86 39.39 10.56
N LEU A 372 -22.74 40.66 10.13
CA LEU A 372 -22.28 41.75 10.97
C LEU A 372 -23.25 42.02 12.13
N GLY A 373 -24.56 41.96 11.88
CA GLY A 373 -25.58 42.04 12.91
C GLY A 373 -25.45 40.93 13.95
N ASN A 374 -25.23 39.69 13.51
CA ASN A 374 -25.05 38.54 14.40
C ASN A 374 -23.74 38.59 15.20
N ILE A 375 -22.67 39.17 14.63
CA ILE A 375 -21.40 39.43 15.35
C ILE A 375 -21.61 40.46 16.45
N GLN A 376 -22.32 41.55 16.16
CA GLN A 376 -22.61 42.61 17.15
C GLN A 376 -23.55 42.14 18.26
N ALA A 377 -24.57 41.36 17.88
CA ALA A 377 -25.53 40.80 18.82
C ALA A 377 -24.97 39.61 19.61
N LYS A 378 -23.80 39.07 19.21
CA LYS A 378 -23.19 37.86 19.76
C LYS A 378 -24.21 36.74 19.91
N THR A 379 -24.96 36.42 18.85
CA THR A 379 -26.09 35.46 18.90
C THR A 379 -25.77 34.09 18.35
N MET A 380 -24.64 33.92 17.66
CA MET A 380 -24.28 32.68 16.98
C MET A 380 -22.85 32.22 17.29
N PRO A 381 -22.59 30.90 17.26
CA PRO A 381 -21.25 30.34 17.34
C PRO A 381 -20.31 30.86 16.26
N TYR A 382 -19.07 31.16 16.61
CA TYR A 382 -18.09 31.71 15.69
C TYR A 382 -17.68 30.71 14.61
N SER A 383 -17.70 29.40 14.89
CA SER A 383 -17.44 28.37 13.88
C SER A 383 -18.44 28.39 12.71
N ILE A 384 -19.72 28.64 13.00
CA ILE A 384 -20.78 28.77 11.98
C ILE A 384 -20.61 30.07 11.22
N LEU A 385 -20.38 31.19 11.94
CA LEU A 385 -20.13 32.49 11.33
C LEU A 385 -18.90 32.46 10.42
N SER A 386 -17.82 31.81 10.83
CA SER A 386 -16.60 31.63 10.03
C SER A 386 -16.90 30.89 8.73
N ARG A 387 -17.72 29.83 8.77
CA ARG A 387 -18.15 29.13 7.54
C ARG A 387 -18.95 30.03 6.62
N ARG A 388 -19.91 30.80 7.15
CA ARG A 388 -20.69 31.77 6.37
C ARG A 388 -19.80 32.83 5.73
N VAL A 389 -18.90 33.45 6.52
CA VAL A 389 -17.93 34.45 6.04
C VAL A 389 -17.05 33.87 4.94
N ASN A 390 -16.51 32.67 5.12
CA ASN A 390 -15.68 32.03 4.09
C ASN A 390 -16.48 31.72 2.82
N SER A 391 -17.76 31.32 2.95
CA SER A 391 -18.63 31.12 1.79
C SER A 391 -18.83 32.40 0.99
N VAL A 392 -19.07 33.53 1.68
CA VAL A 392 -19.21 34.84 1.03
C VAL A 392 -17.89 35.24 0.36
N VAL A 393 -16.76 35.12 1.05
CA VAL A 393 -15.45 35.46 0.47
C VAL A 393 -15.15 34.64 -0.77
N ASN A 394 -15.38 33.32 -0.75
CA ASN A 394 -15.16 32.47 -1.92
C ASN A 394 -16.08 32.86 -3.08
N ALA A 395 -17.35 33.19 -2.80
CA ALA A 395 -18.26 33.66 -3.84
C ALA A 395 -17.80 35.00 -4.45
N LEU A 396 -17.25 35.91 -3.63
CA LEU A 396 -16.68 37.17 -4.10
C LEU A 396 -15.42 36.96 -4.95
N GLU A 397 -14.52 36.07 -4.53
CA GLU A 397 -13.32 35.69 -5.30
C GLU A 397 -13.70 35.07 -6.66
N ASP A 398 -14.73 34.22 -6.69
CA ASP A 398 -15.23 33.62 -7.94
C ASP A 398 -15.84 34.68 -8.87
N ILE A 399 -16.59 35.63 -8.34
CA ILE A 399 -17.13 36.76 -9.11
C ILE A 399 -15.99 37.60 -9.67
N GLU A 400 -15.03 38.00 -8.85
CA GLU A 400 -13.88 38.82 -9.26
C GLU A 400 -13.07 38.13 -10.36
N LYS A 401 -12.77 36.83 -10.20
CA LYS A 401 -12.05 36.05 -11.21
C LYS A 401 -12.79 36.01 -12.55
N ASN A 402 -14.12 35.87 -12.51
CA ASN A 402 -14.91 35.86 -13.73
C ASN A 402 -15.02 37.25 -14.36
N GLN A 403 -15.12 38.31 -13.55
CA GLN A 403 -15.06 39.70 -14.03
C GLN A 403 -13.73 39.98 -14.75
N ILE A 404 -12.60 39.54 -14.17
CA ILE A 404 -11.28 39.67 -14.80
C ILE A 404 -11.24 38.94 -16.14
N LYS A 405 -11.71 37.69 -16.22
CA LYS A 405 -11.76 36.96 -17.50
C LYS A 405 -12.58 37.68 -18.57
N ILE A 406 -13.73 38.23 -18.20
CA ILE A 406 -14.57 38.99 -19.14
C ILE A 406 -13.82 40.26 -19.56
N SER A 407 -13.22 40.99 -18.62
CA SER A 407 -12.40 42.17 -18.92
C SER A 407 -11.25 41.84 -19.88
N ASP A 408 -10.51 40.77 -19.62
CA ASP A 408 -9.41 40.32 -20.48
C ASP A 408 -9.91 39.99 -21.88
N THR A 409 -11.05 39.29 -21.99
CA THR A 409 -11.68 38.99 -23.28
C THR A 409 -12.04 40.28 -24.04
N LEU A 410 -12.66 41.25 -23.36
CA LEU A 410 -13.05 42.53 -23.97
C LEU A 410 -11.85 43.33 -24.46
N THR A 411 -10.76 43.36 -23.68
CA THR A 411 -9.51 44.03 -24.10
C THR A 411 -8.84 43.30 -25.27
N GLY A 412 -8.87 41.96 -25.26
CA GLY A 412 -8.31 41.11 -26.32
C GLY A 412 -8.96 41.34 -27.69
N LEU A 413 -10.26 41.65 -27.76
CA LEU A 413 -10.95 41.92 -29.03
C LEU A 413 -10.29 43.00 -29.87
N ARG A 414 -9.74 44.04 -29.23
CA ARG A 414 -9.07 45.15 -29.93
C ARG A 414 -7.72 44.73 -30.50
N ASP A 415 -6.98 43.93 -29.76
CA ASP A 415 -5.69 43.42 -30.20
C ASP A 415 -5.86 42.37 -31.31
N GLU A 416 -6.90 41.53 -31.22
CA GLU A 416 -7.28 40.57 -32.25
C GLU A 416 -7.73 41.25 -33.54
N GLU A 417 -8.55 42.31 -33.47
CA GLU A 417 -8.93 43.09 -34.64
C GLU A 417 -7.70 43.64 -35.36
N ARG A 418 -6.77 44.24 -34.60
CA ARG A 418 -5.54 44.80 -35.15
C ARG A 418 -4.69 43.72 -35.82
N ALA A 419 -4.52 42.57 -35.16
CA ALA A 419 -3.78 41.46 -35.72
C ALA A 419 -4.42 40.96 -37.03
N ALA A 420 -5.75 40.80 -37.04
CA ALA A 420 -6.49 40.40 -38.24
C ALA A 420 -6.35 41.42 -39.38
N GLN A 421 -6.35 42.72 -39.07
CA GLN A 421 -6.13 43.78 -40.06
C GLN A 421 -4.70 43.71 -40.64
N GLU A 422 -3.68 43.58 -39.80
CA GLU A 422 -2.28 43.45 -40.25
C GLU A 422 -2.09 42.22 -41.16
N ILE A 423 -2.76 41.11 -40.84
CA ILE A 423 -2.75 39.89 -41.67
C ILE A 423 -3.49 40.11 -43.00
N ALA A 424 -4.65 40.76 -42.99
CA ALA A 424 -5.39 41.06 -44.22
C ALA A 424 -4.60 41.97 -45.18
N GLU A 425 -3.94 43.00 -44.65
CA GLU A 425 -3.06 43.90 -45.41
C GLU A 425 -1.86 43.16 -46.01
N ARG A 426 -1.29 42.21 -45.25
CA ARG A 426 -0.24 41.31 -45.76
C ARG A 426 -0.77 40.47 -46.92
N PHE A 427 -1.94 39.85 -46.79
CA PHE A 427 -2.52 39.03 -47.87
C PHE A 427 -2.81 39.83 -49.14
N ASP A 428 -3.31 41.07 -49.06
CA ASP A 428 -3.48 41.93 -50.25
C ASP A 428 -2.13 42.21 -50.93
N SER A 429 -1.09 42.50 -50.13
CA SER A 429 0.26 42.76 -50.63
C SER A 429 0.87 41.52 -51.30
N GLU A 430 0.67 40.34 -50.71
CA GLU A 430 1.11 39.06 -51.26
C GLU A 430 0.39 38.72 -52.57
N LEU A 431 -0.94 38.88 -52.64
CA LEU A 431 -1.71 38.66 -53.88
C LEU A 431 -1.23 39.56 -55.02
N ARG A 432 -0.96 40.83 -54.74
CA ARG A 432 -0.39 41.77 -55.74
C ARG A 432 1.00 41.34 -56.19
N THR A 433 1.80 40.82 -55.28
CA THR A 433 3.17 40.35 -55.57
C THR A 433 3.13 39.09 -56.42
N ILE A 434 2.29 38.12 -56.07
CA ILE A 434 2.01 36.90 -56.86
C ILE A 434 1.55 37.27 -58.27
N LYS A 435 0.56 38.17 -58.39
CA LYS A 435 0.08 38.64 -59.68
C LYS A 435 1.21 39.24 -60.54
N ARG A 436 1.98 40.17 -59.97
CA ARG A 436 3.12 40.80 -60.67
C ARG A 436 4.19 39.78 -61.05
N TYR A 437 4.43 38.77 -60.22
CA TYR A 437 5.40 37.72 -60.50
C TYR A 437 4.98 36.87 -61.70
N VAL A 438 3.73 36.41 -61.72
CA VAL A 438 3.18 35.63 -62.84
C VAL A 438 3.15 36.46 -64.14
N GLU A 439 2.80 37.74 -64.06
CA GLU A 439 2.84 38.64 -65.23
C GLU A 439 4.26 38.80 -65.80
N LYS A 440 5.31 38.85 -64.94
CA LYS A 440 6.71 38.92 -65.40
C LYS A 440 7.18 37.66 -66.13
N CYS A 441 6.59 36.50 -65.85
CA CYS A 441 6.94 35.25 -66.53
C CYS A 441 6.51 35.20 -68.01
N ASN A 442 5.73 36.17 -68.50
CA ASN A 442 5.33 36.31 -69.91
C ASN A 442 4.78 35.01 -70.56
N LEU A 443 3.97 34.26 -69.80
CA LEU A 443 3.41 32.99 -70.26
C LEU A 443 2.37 33.17 -71.39
N PRO A 444 2.25 32.22 -72.35
CA PRO A 444 1.26 32.26 -73.42
C PRO A 444 -0.21 32.38 -72.94
N GLY A 445 -0.51 31.87 -71.73
CA GLY A 445 -1.78 32.04 -71.05
C GLY A 445 -1.87 31.17 -69.79
N LEU A 446 -2.74 31.50 -68.84
CA LEU A 446 -2.84 30.76 -67.58
C LEU A 446 -3.87 29.61 -67.65
N PRO A 447 -3.64 28.50 -66.93
CA PRO A 447 -4.64 27.44 -66.75
C PRO A 447 -5.89 27.98 -66.06
N LYS A 448 -7.07 27.42 -66.38
CA LYS A 448 -8.34 27.81 -65.75
C LYS A 448 -8.35 27.53 -64.25
N ASP A 449 -7.88 26.35 -63.86
CA ASP A 449 -7.87 25.91 -62.46
C ASP A 449 -7.04 26.85 -61.56
N TYR A 450 -5.92 27.37 -62.09
CA TYR A 450 -5.11 28.35 -61.38
C TYR A 450 -5.81 29.72 -61.27
N LEU A 451 -6.47 30.17 -62.33
CA LEU A 451 -7.24 31.42 -62.31
C LEU A 451 -8.39 31.34 -61.32
N ASP A 452 -9.12 30.23 -61.31
CA ASP A 452 -10.24 30.00 -60.38
C ASP A 452 -9.75 30.01 -58.93
N LEU A 453 -8.60 29.38 -58.64
CA LEU A 453 -7.95 29.43 -57.33
C LEU A 453 -7.56 30.87 -56.96
N PHE A 454 -6.88 31.60 -57.85
CA PHE A 454 -6.45 32.98 -57.61
C PHE A 454 -7.64 33.91 -57.33
N PHE A 455 -8.71 33.83 -58.13
CA PHE A 455 -9.91 34.64 -57.91
C PHE A 455 -10.66 34.23 -56.64
N THR A 456 -10.74 32.94 -56.32
CA THR A 456 -11.37 32.48 -55.08
C THR A 456 -10.62 32.98 -53.85
N THR A 457 -9.29 32.89 -53.82
CA THR A 457 -8.45 33.42 -52.74
C THR A 457 -8.59 34.95 -52.66
N GLY A 458 -8.60 35.64 -53.81
CA GLY A 458 -8.81 37.08 -53.86
C GLY A 458 -10.18 37.52 -53.32
N ASP A 459 -11.24 36.81 -53.69
CA ASP A 459 -12.60 37.07 -53.21
C ASP A 459 -12.71 36.83 -51.70
N ARG A 460 -12.03 35.81 -51.16
CA ARG A 460 -11.99 35.53 -49.71
C ARG A 460 -11.25 36.63 -48.94
N VAL A 461 -10.09 37.08 -49.41
CA VAL A 461 -9.38 38.23 -48.81
C VAL A 461 -10.22 39.51 -48.91
N GLN A 462 -10.91 39.73 -50.03
CA GLN A 462 -11.82 40.87 -50.16
C GLN A 462 -13.01 40.78 -49.20
N ASN A 463 -13.54 39.59 -48.97
CA ASN A 463 -14.61 39.37 -47.99
C ASN A 463 -14.11 39.60 -46.56
N LEU A 464 -12.88 39.22 -46.23
CA LEU A 464 -12.23 39.56 -44.95
C LEU A 464 -12.18 41.08 -44.74
N PHE A 465 -11.76 41.86 -45.74
CA PHE A 465 -11.81 43.33 -45.66
C PHE A 465 -13.22 43.89 -45.52
N LYS A 466 -14.22 43.28 -46.17
CA LYS A 466 -15.63 43.70 -46.01
C LYS A 466 -16.14 43.46 -44.60
N GLU A 467 -15.76 42.34 -43.98
CA GLU A 467 -16.14 42.02 -42.60
C GLU A 467 -15.42 42.92 -41.58
N LEU A 468 -14.13 43.19 -41.77
CA LEU A 468 -13.36 44.16 -40.98
C LEU A 468 -13.89 45.59 -41.11
N GLY A 469 -14.41 45.96 -42.29
CA GLY A 469 -14.96 47.30 -42.56
C GLY A 469 -16.39 47.52 -42.05
N ARG A 470 -17.00 46.57 -41.34
CA ARG A 470 -18.35 46.73 -40.78
C ARG A 470 -18.34 47.67 -39.58
N VAL A 471 -19.46 48.37 -39.37
CA VAL A 471 -19.66 49.22 -38.19
C VAL A 471 -19.65 48.42 -36.89
N ARG A 472 -20.10 47.16 -36.94
CA ARG A 472 -19.98 46.21 -35.84
C ARG A 472 -19.29 44.95 -36.33
N ILE A 473 -18.19 44.63 -35.68
CA ILE A 473 -17.27 43.58 -36.09
C ILE A 473 -17.51 42.32 -35.27
N ASN A 474 -17.62 41.17 -35.93
CA ASN A 474 -17.63 39.87 -35.26
C ASN A 474 -16.22 39.26 -35.36
N ILE A 475 -15.47 39.29 -34.26
CA ILE A 475 -14.07 38.84 -34.23
C ILE A 475 -13.94 37.34 -34.44
N ASP A 476 -14.85 36.52 -33.90
CA ASP A 476 -14.84 35.07 -34.13
C ASP A 476 -14.95 34.71 -35.62
N THR A 477 -15.83 35.42 -36.33
CA THR A 477 -16.03 35.24 -37.77
C THR A 477 -14.80 35.70 -38.55
N ILE A 478 -14.16 36.79 -38.11
CA ILE A 478 -12.94 37.30 -38.73
C ILE A 478 -11.77 36.35 -38.53
N ASN A 479 -11.55 35.86 -37.31
CA ASN A 479 -10.49 34.90 -37.02
C ASN A 479 -10.64 33.65 -37.88
N HIS A 480 -11.86 33.09 -37.99
CA HIS A 480 -12.12 31.98 -38.90
C HIS A 480 -11.84 32.33 -40.37
N LEU A 481 -12.21 33.53 -40.83
CA LEU A 481 -11.91 33.98 -42.19
C LEU A 481 -10.41 34.18 -42.43
N VAL A 482 -9.67 34.66 -41.43
CA VAL A 482 -8.21 34.77 -41.47
C VAL A 482 -7.58 33.39 -41.59
N ASP A 483 -8.00 32.42 -40.79
CA ASP A 483 -7.47 31.05 -40.83
C ASP A 483 -7.70 30.41 -42.20
N VAL A 484 -8.94 30.49 -42.71
CA VAL A 484 -9.29 29.95 -44.02
C VAL A 484 -8.50 30.67 -45.13
N SER A 485 -8.39 32.00 -45.08
CA SER A 485 -7.63 32.77 -46.07
C SER A 485 -6.13 32.48 -46.00
N THR A 486 -5.61 32.14 -44.82
CA THR A 486 -4.20 31.73 -44.63
C THR A 486 -3.94 30.44 -45.40
N GLU A 487 -4.80 29.45 -45.25
CA GLU A 487 -4.68 28.18 -45.98
C GLU A 487 -4.80 28.40 -47.50
N ASP A 488 -5.78 29.17 -47.96
CA ASP A 488 -5.93 29.46 -49.39
C ASP A 488 -4.74 30.21 -49.97
N MET A 489 -4.11 31.09 -49.17
CA MET A 489 -2.90 31.80 -49.57
C MET A 489 -1.71 30.84 -49.70
N HIS A 490 -1.57 29.89 -48.78
CA HIS A 490 -0.53 28.86 -48.86
C HIS A 490 -0.70 28.00 -50.12
N VAL A 491 -1.91 27.49 -50.37
CA VAL A 491 -2.23 26.69 -51.56
C VAL A 491 -1.98 27.50 -52.84
N LEU A 492 -2.35 28.79 -52.87
CA LEU A 492 -2.09 29.65 -54.01
C LEU A 492 -0.59 29.89 -54.24
N LYS A 493 0.20 30.12 -53.19
CA LYS A 493 1.65 30.31 -53.29
C LYS A 493 2.33 29.05 -53.83
N GLU A 494 1.93 27.87 -53.35
CA GLU A 494 2.43 26.59 -53.83
C GLU A 494 2.06 26.36 -55.31
N ALA A 495 0.78 26.52 -55.66
CA ALA A 495 0.30 26.38 -57.03
C ALA A 495 0.99 27.37 -57.99
N THR A 496 1.21 28.62 -57.56
CA THR A 496 1.95 29.62 -58.33
C THR A 496 3.38 29.17 -58.58
N THR A 497 4.05 28.68 -57.53
CA THR A 497 5.44 28.24 -57.61
C THR A 497 5.60 27.05 -58.55
N ASN A 498 4.73 26.04 -58.42
CA ASN A 498 4.71 24.87 -59.30
C ASN A 498 4.44 25.26 -60.75
N LEU A 499 3.44 26.12 -60.98
CA LEU A 499 3.10 26.61 -62.32
C LEU A 499 4.29 27.31 -62.99
N THR A 500 4.94 28.24 -62.29
CA THR A 500 6.07 28.99 -62.84
C THR A 500 7.30 28.11 -63.04
N ASP A 501 7.54 27.15 -62.15
CA ASP A 501 8.68 26.24 -62.23
C ASP A 501 8.53 25.30 -63.43
N HIS A 502 7.37 24.65 -63.56
CA HIS A 502 7.11 23.77 -64.70
C HIS A 502 7.08 24.53 -66.01
N ALA A 503 6.59 25.77 -66.03
CA ALA A 503 6.64 26.59 -67.23
C ALA A 503 8.08 26.92 -67.67
N VAL A 504 8.94 27.37 -66.75
CA VAL A 504 10.35 27.69 -67.07
C VAL A 504 11.14 26.42 -67.43
N LEU A 505 10.91 25.33 -66.69
CA LEU A 505 11.56 24.04 -66.96
C LEU A 505 11.13 23.45 -68.30
N ALA A 506 9.83 23.47 -68.62
CA ALA A 506 9.34 23.02 -69.91
C ALA A 506 9.98 23.81 -71.05
N GLU A 507 10.10 25.13 -70.93
CA GLU A 507 10.75 25.96 -71.93
C GLU A 507 12.23 25.59 -72.11
N GLN A 508 13.00 25.49 -71.02
CA GLN A 508 14.42 25.11 -71.06
C GLN A 508 14.63 23.71 -71.65
N LEU A 509 13.77 22.74 -71.28
CA LEU A 509 13.82 21.39 -71.80
C LEU A 509 13.45 21.33 -73.29
N ILE A 510 12.46 22.09 -73.74
CA ILE A 510 12.11 22.21 -75.17
C ILE A 510 13.27 22.83 -75.95
N GLN A 511 13.89 23.91 -75.43
CA GLN A 511 15.06 24.55 -76.04
C GLN A 511 16.25 23.57 -76.14
N TYR A 512 16.48 22.77 -75.11
CA TYR A 512 17.54 21.76 -75.11
C TYR A 512 17.22 20.60 -76.07
N ALA A 513 15.99 20.09 -76.05
CA ALA A 513 15.51 19.00 -76.90
C ALA A 513 15.54 19.36 -78.39
N ASN A 514 15.39 20.65 -78.75
CA ASN A 514 15.49 21.13 -80.13
C ASN A 514 16.84 20.78 -80.81
N ARG A 515 17.91 20.52 -80.04
CA ARG A 515 19.20 20.04 -80.56
C ARG A 515 19.11 18.66 -81.21
N TYR A 516 18.20 17.81 -80.72
CA TYR A 516 18.02 16.43 -81.18
C TYR A 516 16.89 16.27 -82.20
N LYS A 517 16.17 17.35 -82.52
CA LYS A 517 14.99 17.37 -83.42
C LYS A 517 15.29 16.84 -84.82
N ALA A 518 16.48 17.10 -85.36
CA ALA A 518 16.87 16.64 -86.69
C ALA A 518 17.36 15.18 -86.70
N ALA A 519 17.76 14.64 -85.55
CA ALA A 519 18.38 13.32 -85.42
C ALA A 519 17.36 12.21 -85.09
N ASN A 520 16.22 12.54 -84.47
CA ASN A 520 15.22 11.56 -84.06
C ASN A 520 13.79 12.10 -84.26
N GLU A 521 13.01 11.43 -85.12
CA GLU A 521 11.63 11.79 -85.46
C GLU A 521 10.68 11.66 -84.26
N GLN A 522 10.92 10.69 -83.35
CA GLN A 522 10.12 10.53 -82.13
C GLN A 522 10.27 11.74 -81.19
N VAL A 523 11.48 12.34 -81.16
CA VAL A 523 11.76 13.55 -80.37
C VAL A 523 11.07 14.76 -80.99
N ALA A 524 11.06 14.85 -82.33
CA ALA A 524 10.32 15.91 -83.03
C ALA A 524 8.81 15.85 -82.73
N GLN A 525 8.23 14.64 -82.66
CA GLN A 525 6.82 14.46 -82.26
C GLN A 525 6.58 14.81 -80.80
N GLY A 526 7.44 14.38 -79.87
CA GLY A 526 7.33 14.72 -78.45
C GLY A 526 7.45 16.22 -78.18
N ILE A 527 8.38 16.91 -78.85
CA ILE A 527 8.50 18.38 -78.81
C ILE A 527 7.20 19.04 -79.33
N SER A 528 6.63 18.54 -80.43
CA SER A 528 5.39 19.11 -80.98
C SER A 528 4.20 18.93 -80.04
N ARG A 529 4.11 17.81 -79.33
CA ARG A 529 3.05 17.58 -78.33
C ARG A 529 3.25 18.44 -77.09
N ALA A 530 4.49 18.55 -76.60
CA ALA A 530 4.83 19.44 -75.49
C ALA A 530 4.50 20.91 -75.83
N LEU A 531 4.88 21.39 -77.02
CA LEU A 531 4.52 22.74 -77.49
C LEU A 531 2.99 22.93 -77.63
N GLN A 532 2.27 21.91 -78.10
CA GLN A 532 0.81 21.97 -78.15
C GLN A 532 0.19 22.08 -76.75
N LEU A 533 0.71 21.32 -75.78
CA LEU A 533 0.29 21.40 -74.38
C LEU A 533 0.63 22.77 -73.77
N PHE A 534 1.82 23.30 -74.05
CA PHE A 534 2.32 24.57 -73.55
C PHE A 534 1.58 25.80 -74.12
N GLU A 535 1.37 25.85 -75.44
CA GLU A 535 0.80 27.03 -76.12
C GLU A 535 -0.72 26.97 -76.25
N ASN A 536 -1.30 25.80 -76.60
CA ASN A 536 -2.73 25.68 -76.89
C ASN A 536 -3.54 25.24 -75.67
N SER A 537 -3.09 24.18 -74.97
CA SER A 537 -3.79 23.67 -73.79
C SER A 537 -3.45 24.42 -72.51
N ARG A 538 -2.34 25.16 -72.49
CA ARG A 538 -1.81 25.89 -71.32
C ARG A 538 -1.54 24.98 -70.12
N ASP A 539 -1.22 23.72 -70.40
CA ASP A 539 -0.91 22.70 -69.41
C ASP A 539 0.62 22.57 -69.30
N TYR A 540 1.18 23.34 -68.37
CA TYR A 540 2.62 23.43 -68.16
C TYR A 540 3.19 22.17 -67.50
N ASP A 541 2.42 21.56 -66.60
CA ASP A 541 2.79 20.32 -65.93
C ASP A 541 2.83 19.17 -66.94
N GLY A 542 1.78 19.04 -67.75
CA GLY A 542 1.72 18.05 -68.83
C GLY A 542 2.79 18.28 -69.91
N SER A 543 3.10 19.54 -70.23
CA SER A 543 4.19 19.88 -71.15
C SER A 543 5.56 19.48 -70.60
N PHE A 544 5.82 19.75 -69.31
CA PHE A 544 7.06 19.37 -68.63
C PHE A 544 7.23 17.85 -68.58
N ASP A 545 6.17 17.11 -68.28
CA ASP A 545 6.20 15.65 -68.23
C ASP A 545 6.45 15.01 -69.60
N GLU A 546 5.77 15.49 -70.65
CA GLU A 546 5.93 14.95 -72.01
C GLU A 546 7.34 15.23 -72.56
N ILE A 547 7.88 16.44 -72.34
CA ILE A 547 9.23 16.76 -72.80
C ILE A 547 10.29 16.03 -71.99
N SER A 548 10.10 15.86 -70.67
CA SER A 548 11.01 15.10 -69.81
C SER A 548 11.08 13.63 -70.24
N LYS A 549 9.93 12.99 -70.46
CA LYS A 549 9.87 11.60 -70.96
C LYS A 549 10.54 11.46 -72.32
N THR A 550 10.30 12.42 -73.22
CA THR A 550 10.90 12.42 -74.56
C THR A 550 12.43 12.58 -74.50
N LEU A 551 12.94 13.42 -73.60
CA LEU A 551 14.37 13.68 -73.45
C LEU A 551 15.11 12.47 -72.83
N GLU A 552 14.50 11.81 -71.84
CA GLU A 552 15.06 10.62 -71.18
C GLU A 552 15.23 9.43 -72.14
N LEU A 553 14.42 9.34 -73.21
CA LEU A 553 14.58 8.32 -74.26
C LEU A 553 15.83 8.53 -75.13
N VAL A 554 16.35 9.76 -75.19
CA VAL A 554 17.50 10.15 -76.01
C VAL A 554 18.78 10.21 -75.18
N GLU A 555 18.69 10.85 -74.02
CA GLU A 555 19.79 11.03 -73.07
C GLU A 555 19.27 10.85 -71.64
N PRO A 556 19.41 9.64 -71.07
CA PRO A 556 18.99 9.36 -69.71
C PRO A 556 19.66 10.29 -68.69
N GLY A 557 18.89 10.90 -67.79
CA GLY A 557 19.33 11.82 -66.75
C GLY A 557 19.57 13.26 -67.21
N ALA A 558 19.27 13.61 -68.45
CA ALA A 558 19.38 15.00 -68.93
C ALA A 558 18.28 15.91 -68.34
N ALA A 559 17.05 15.41 -68.17
CA ALA A 559 15.96 16.19 -67.60
C ALA A 559 16.23 16.52 -66.13
N SER A 560 16.61 15.52 -65.33
CA SER A 560 16.96 15.69 -63.91
C SER A 560 18.13 16.64 -63.67
N ARG A 561 19.12 16.67 -64.58
CA ARG A 561 20.27 17.58 -64.50
C ARG A 561 19.86 19.03 -64.74
N ILE A 562 19.04 19.28 -65.76
CA ILE A 562 18.55 20.63 -66.10
C ILE A 562 17.65 21.15 -64.98
N SER A 563 16.73 20.33 -64.48
CA SER A 563 15.90 20.67 -63.31
C SER A 563 16.74 20.96 -62.08
N GLY A 564 17.77 20.15 -61.80
CA GLY A 564 18.69 20.38 -60.67
C GLY A 564 19.51 21.67 -60.77
N VAL A 565 19.84 22.14 -61.97
CA VAL A 565 20.51 23.43 -62.19
C VAL A 565 19.54 24.59 -62.00
N TYR A 566 18.30 24.44 -62.48
CA TYR A 566 17.25 25.43 -62.28
C TYR A 566 16.95 25.65 -60.80
N PHE A 567 16.66 24.60 -60.02
CA PHE A 567 16.35 24.74 -58.60
C PHE A 567 17.51 25.29 -57.76
N LYS A 568 18.78 25.08 -58.18
CA LYS A 568 19.96 25.66 -57.51
C LYS A 568 20.13 27.16 -57.77
N ASN A 569 19.69 27.63 -58.93
CA ASN A 569 19.87 29.02 -59.37
C ASN A 569 18.56 29.82 -59.32
N LYS A 570 17.46 29.21 -58.87
CA LYS A 570 16.15 29.84 -58.81
C LYS A 570 16.18 30.99 -57.81
N PRO A 571 15.87 32.23 -58.22
CA PRO A 571 15.70 33.33 -57.28
C PRO A 571 14.45 33.04 -56.42
N THR A 572 14.58 33.17 -55.10
CA THR A 572 13.44 33.07 -54.19
C THR A 572 12.47 34.21 -54.54
N PRO A 573 11.23 33.91 -54.96
CA PRO A 573 10.27 34.95 -55.27
C PRO A 573 9.91 35.77 -54.01
N ASP A 574 9.71 37.08 -54.16
CA ASP A 574 9.47 38.03 -53.06
C ASP A 574 8.21 37.75 -52.20
N TYR A 575 7.39 36.76 -52.57
CA TYR A 575 6.16 36.37 -51.86
C TYR A 575 6.28 35.08 -51.03
N LEU A 576 7.42 34.38 -51.11
CA LEU A 576 7.82 33.26 -50.25
C LEU A 576 8.72 33.77 -49.12
#